data_AF-A0A820JVG4-F1
#
_entry.id   AF-A0A820JVG4-F1
#
_cell.length_a   1.000
_cell.length_b   1.000
_cell.length_c   1.000
_cell.angle_alpha   90.00
_cell.angle_beta   90.00
_cell.angle_gamma   90.00
#
_symmetry.space_group_name_H-M   'P 1'
#
loop_
_entity.id
_entity.type
_entity.pdbx_description
1 polymer ?
#
loop_
_entity_poly.entity_id
_entity_poly.type
_entity_poly.pdbx_seq_one_letter_code
_entity_poly.pdbx_strand_id
1 'polypeptide(L)'
;MDPATTAVINYLEQRAEIDRVHVKDKSTCSLDAFLRWEEKNECELPDDLKKFYTMSDGLEIRWSIKTGNAIPTFIGKMYINSLNDLTRITSSGSKQTAVDELNDFAENDTPRFNSCAWYIFELDPCDGQGRVCLVYSP
;
A
#
# COMPACT_ATOMS: atom_id res chain seq x y z
N MET A 1 -7.91 -14.26 -0.19
CA MET A 1 -7.89 -13.03 0.63
C MET A 1 -7.46 -13.40 2.03
N ASP A 2 -6.56 -12.63 2.63
CA ASP A 2 -6.01 -12.92 3.96
C ASP A 2 -6.99 -12.56 5.09
N PRO A 3 -6.82 -13.11 6.31
CA PRO A 3 -7.72 -12.90 7.43
C PRO A 3 -7.87 -11.43 7.87
N ALA A 4 -6.81 -10.63 7.76
CA ALA A 4 -6.84 -9.23 8.19
C ALA A 4 -7.69 -8.40 7.21
N THR A 5 -7.50 -8.61 5.91
CA THR A 5 -8.34 -7.98 4.87
C THR A 5 -9.81 -8.34 5.04
N THR A 6 -10.13 -9.61 5.30
CA THR A 6 -11.51 -10.05 5.58
C THR A 6 -12.09 -9.39 6.84
N ALA A 7 -11.29 -9.24 7.90
CA ALA A 7 -11.74 -8.57 9.12
C ALA A 7 -12.09 -7.09 8.88
N VAL A 8 -11.31 -6.38 8.06
CA VAL A 8 -11.60 -4.98 7.68
C VAL A 8 -12.91 -4.89 6.89
N ILE A 9 -13.12 -5.77 5.91
CA ILE A 9 -14.35 -5.79 5.11
C ILE A 9 -15.56 -6.02 6.02
N ASN A 10 -15.50 -7.05 6.87
CA ASN A 10 -16.58 -7.36 7.80
C ASN A 10 -16.89 -6.20 8.75
N TYR A 11 -15.85 -5.51 9.25
CA TYR A 11 -16.02 -4.36 10.11
C TYR A 11 -16.73 -3.20 9.38
N LEU A 12 -16.39 -2.93 8.12
CA LEU A 12 -17.06 -1.91 7.32
C LEU A 12 -18.53 -2.28 7.04
N GLU A 13 -18.81 -3.53 6.69
CA GLU A 13 -20.17 -4.02 6.42
C GLU A 13 -21.08 -4.00 7.66
N GLN A 14 -20.50 -4.08 8.87
CA GLN A 14 -21.26 -4.00 10.13
C GLN A 14 -21.68 -2.57 10.49
N ARG A 15 -21.13 -1.54 9.85
CA ARG A 15 -21.47 -0.13 10.14
C ARG A 15 -22.77 0.26 9.46
N ALA A 16 -23.75 0.73 10.25
CA ALA A 16 -25.06 1.12 9.75
C ALA A 16 -25.00 2.32 8.78
N GLU A 17 -23.94 3.13 8.86
CA GLU A 17 -23.71 4.28 7.98
C GLU A 17 -23.18 3.87 6.60
N ILE A 18 -22.54 2.70 6.50
CA ILE A 18 -21.95 2.20 5.25
C ILE A 18 -23.05 1.53 4.43
N ASP A 19 -23.24 2.03 3.21
CA ASP A 19 -24.22 1.50 2.25
C ASP A 19 -23.64 0.32 1.46
N ARG A 20 -22.40 0.47 0.98
CA ARG A 20 -21.74 -0.52 0.12
C ARG A 20 -20.25 -0.55 0.40
N VAL A 21 -19.71 -1.76 0.40
CA VAL A 21 -18.28 -2.05 0.35
C VAL A 21 -18.00 -2.71 -1.00
N HIS A 22 -17.09 -2.14 -1.78
CA HIS A 22 -16.64 -2.67 -3.05
C HIS A 22 -15.20 -3.14 -2.90
N VAL A 23 -14.99 -4.44 -3.09
CA VAL A 23 -13.67 -5.06 -3.05
C VAL A 23 -13.32 -5.47 -4.47
N LYS A 24 -12.18 -4.98 -4.96
CA LYS A 24 -11.68 -5.38 -6.28
C LYS A 24 -10.96 -6.71 -6.15
N ASP A 25 -11.45 -7.72 -6.87
CA ASP A 25 -10.75 -9.00 -6.96
C ASP A 25 -9.41 -8.81 -7.66
N LYS A 26 -8.34 -9.24 -6.98
CA LYS A 26 -6.99 -9.30 -7.56
C LYS A 26 -6.51 -10.75 -7.52
N SER A 27 -5.83 -11.18 -8.58
CA SER A 27 -5.23 -12.51 -8.68
C SER A 27 -4.08 -12.69 -7.68
N THR A 28 -3.63 -13.91 -7.44
CA THR A 28 -2.44 -14.19 -6.62
C THR A 28 -1.16 -13.97 -7.44
N CYS A 29 -0.07 -13.54 -6.80
CA CYS A 29 1.25 -13.52 -7.44
C CYS A 29 1.83 -14.94 -7.55
N SER A 30 2.48 -15.24 -8.68
CA SER A 30 3.26 -16.47 -8.86
C SER A 30 4.68 -16.32 -8.30
N LEU A 31 5.37 -17.45 -8.07
CA LEU A 31 6.78 -17.43 -7.68
C LEU A 31 7.66 -16.66 -8.69
N ASP A 32 7.40 -16.84 -9.98
CA ASP A 32 8.11 -16.13 -11.04
C ASP A 32 7.94 -14.60 -10.96
N ALA A 33 6.78 -14.13 -10.49
CA ALA A 33 6.53 -12.71 -10.31
C ALA A 33 7.40 -12.14 -9.18
N PHE A 34 7.57 -12.88 -8.08
CA PHE A 34 8.48 -12.50 -7.00
C PHE A 34 9.93 -12.48 -7.47
N LEU A 35 10.40 -13.54 -8.13
CA LEU A 35 11.78 -13.60 -8.63
C LEU A 35 12.11 -12.43 -9.57
N ARG A 36 11.21 -12.11 -10.50
CA ARG A 36 11.36 -10.96 -11.41
C ARG A 36 11.37 -9.63 -10.66
N TRP A 37 10.55 -9.49 -9.63
CA TRP A 37 10.51 -8.29 -8.82
C TRP A 37 11.79 -8.12 -8.00
N GLU A 38 12.29 -9.19 -7.39
CA GLU A 38 13.52 -9.17 -6.58
C GLU A 38 14.75 -8.92 -7.45
N GLU A 39 14.83 -9.54 -8.63
CA GLU A 39 15.89 -9.27 -9.63
C GLU A 39 15.86 -7.81 -10.08
N LYS A 40 14.68 -7.26 -10.40
CA LYS A 40 14.53 -5.86 -10.82
C LYS A 40 14.96 -4.86 -9.75
N ASN A 41 14.67 -5.16 -8.47
CA ASN A 41 14.88 -4.21 -7.38
C ASN A 41 16.15 -4.45 -6.57
N GLU A 42 16.88 -5.54 -6.86
CA GLU A 42 18.11 -5.95 -6.17
C GLU A 42 17.90 -6.07 -4.65
N CYS A 43 16.77 -6.62 -4.25
CA CYS A 43 16.39 -6.82 -2.85
C CYS A 43 15.37 -7.94 -2.67
N GLU A 44 15.31 -8.51 -1.47
CA GLU A 44 14.29 -9.49 -1.11
C GLU A 44 13.07 -8.80 -0.49
N LEU A 45 11.87 -9.18 -0.94
CA LEU A 45 10.63 -8.66 -0.34
C LEU A 45 10.44 -9.27 1.06
N PRO A 46 9.99 -8.52 2.08
CA PRO A 46 9.74 -9.06 3.41
C PRO A 46 8.72 -10.20 3.39
N ASP A 47 8.95 -11.24 4.22
CA ASP A 47 8.16 -12.47 4.22
C ASP A 47 6.66 -12.25 4.39
N ASP A 48 6.27 -11.33 5.27
CA ASP A 48 4.86 -11.05 5.52
C ASP A 48 4.18 -10.42 4.30
N LEU A 49 4.91 -9.60 3.55
CA LEU A 49 4.42 -9.01 2.32
C LEU A 49 4.41 -10.02 1.17
N LYS A 50 5.39 -10.93 1.09
CA LYS A 50 5.36 -12.09 0.18
C LYS A 50 4.12 -12.96 0.43
N LYS A 51 3.81 -13.26 1.69
CA LYS A 51 2.59 -14.01 2.07
C LYS A 51 1.32 -13.28 1.62
N PHE A 52 1.27 -11.96 1.83
CA PHE A 52 0.16 -11.14 1.36
C PHE A 52 -0.01 -11.22 -0.18
N TYR A 53 1.05 -11.00 -0.94
CA TYR A 53 1.01 -11.04 -2.41
C TYR A 53 0.73 -12.44 -2.98
N THR A 54 1.06 -13.49 -2.22
CA THR A 54 0.65 -14.87 -2.54
C THR A 54 -0.86 -15.06 -2.41
N MET A 55 -1.52 -14.30 -1.54
CA MET A 55 -2.98 -14.35 -1.33
C MET A 55 -3.76 -13.37 -2.21
N SER A 56 -3.16 -12.24 -2.59
CA SER A 56 -3.77 -11.18 -3.41
C SER A 56 -2.71 -10.22 -3.96
N ASP A 57 -2.70 -9.96 -5.27
CA ASP A 57 -1.74 -9.09 -5.96
C ASP A 57 -2.05 -7.59 -5.74
N GLY A 58 -1.97 -7.17 -4.48
CA GLY A 58 -2.41 -5.86 -4.01
C GLY A 58 -3.84 -5.89 -3.47
N LEU A 59 -4.37 -4.71 -3.15
CA LEU A 59 -5.68 -4.55 -2.52
C LEU A 59 -6.38 -3.30 -3.03
N GLU A 60 -7.70 -3.35 -3.19
CA GLU A 60 -8.51 -2.16 -3.36
C GLU A 60 -9.89 -2.39 -2.72
N ILE A 61 -10.14 -1.72 -1.60
CA ILE A 61 -11.43 -1.68 -0.91
C ILE A 61 -11.94 -0.25 -0.98
N ARG A 62 -13.14 -0.04 -1.49
CA ARG A 62 -13.82 1.26 -1.49
C ARG A 62 -15.13 1.14 -0.74
N TRP A 63 -15.53 2.15 0.01
CA TRP A 63 -16.82 2.16 0.67
C TRP A 63 -17.56 3.47 0.49
N SER A 64 -18.88 3.36 0.45
CA SER A 64 -19.78 4.50 0.35
C SER A 64 -20.73 4.53 1.53
N ILE A 65 -21.13 5.74 1.91
CA ILE A 65 -22.22 5.95 2.87
C ILE A 65 -23.47 6.43 2.14
N LYS A 66 -24.62 6.25 2.78
CA LYS A 66 -25.89 6.80 2.32
C LYS A 66 -26.35 7.90 3.26
N THR A 67 -26.39 9.13 2.75
CA THR A 67 -26.92 10.28 3.48
C THR A 67 -28.34 10.58 3.02
N GLY A 68 -29.33 10.09 3.76
CA GLY A 68 -30.75 10.29 3.44
C GLY A 68 -31.19 9.57 2.16
N ASN A 69 -31.88 10.27 1.27
CA ASN A 69 -32.36 9.74 -0.03
C ASN A 69 -31.37 9.99 -1.18
N ALA A 70 -30.16 10.46 -0.89
CA ALA A 70 -29.14 10.73 -1.91
C ALA A 70 -28.50 9.45 -2.46
N ILE A 71 -27.85 9.58 -3.63
CA ILE A 71 -27.05 8.53 -4.25
C ILE A 71 -25.87 8.20 -3.31
N PRO A 72 -25.52 6.91 -3.12
CA PRO A 72 -24.36 6.52 -2.31
C PRO A 72 -23.09 7.26 -2.76
N THR A 73 -22.42 7.90 -1.82
CA THR A 73 -21.19 8.67 -2.09
C THR A 73 -20.01 7.91 -1.52
N PHE A 74 -18.99 7.63 -2.36
CA PHE A 74 -17.75 7.03 -1.91
C PHE A 74 -17.00 8.02 -1.01
N ILE A 75 -16.71 7.60 0.21
CA ILE A 75 -16.05 8.45 1.22
C ILE A 75 -14.68 7.92 1.63
N GLY A 76 -14.33 6.70 1.23
CA GLY A 76 -13.06 6.10 1.61
C GLY A 76 -12.61 4.99 0.69
N LYS A 77 -11.30 4.80 0.70
CA LYS A 77 -10.56 3.85 -0.11
C LYS A 77 -9.37 3.35 0.71
N MET A 78 -9.15 2.05 0.68
CA MET A 78 -7.93 1.40 1.13
C MET A 78 -7.32 0.74 -0.10
N TYR A 79 -6.05 1.02 -0.36
CA TYR A 79 -5.40 0.58 -1.57
C TYR A 79 -3.97 0.11 -1.29
N ILE A 80 -3.58 -0.96 -1.97
CA ILE A 80 -2.21 -1.46 -2.02
C ILE A 80 -1.91 -1.79 -3.48
N ASN A 81 -0.83 -1.22 -4.00
CA ASN A 81 -0.32 -1.47 -5.33
C ASN A 81 -0.08 -2.97 -5.56
N SER A 82 -0.25 -3.37 -6.81
CA SER A 82 0.15 -4.71 -7.26
C SER A 82 1.68 -4.84 -7.15
N LEU A 83 2.21 -6.05 -7.07
CA LEU A 83 3.65 -6.30 -6.89
C LEU A 83 4.49 -5.56 -7.94
N ASN A 84 4.07 -5.61 -9.20
CA ASN A 84 4.77 -4.95 -10.31
C ASN A 84 4.67 -3.42 -10.29
N ASP A 85 3.64 -2.88 -9.62
CA ASP A 85 3.37 -1.44 -9.51
C ASP A 85 4.06 -0.82 -8.27
N LEU A 86 4.68 -1.65 -7.41
CA LEU A 86 5.49 -1.17 -6.31
C LEU A 86 6.65 -0.32 -6.84
N THR A 87 6.65 0.95 -6.44
CA THR A 87 7.64 1.93 -6.90
C THR A 87 8.71 2.10 -5.84
N ARG A 88 9.96 1.77 -6.19
CA ARG A 88 11.11 2.02 -5.31
C ARG A 88 11.35 3.52 -5.20
N ILE A 89 11.50 4.00 -3.98
CA ILE A 89 11.83 5.39 -3.68
C ILE A 89 13.35 5.49 -3.49
N THR A 90 14.03 6.19 -4.40
CA THR A 90 15.48 6.43 -4.36
C THR A 90 15.78 7.92 -4.29
N SER A 91 16.90 8.31 -3.66
CA SER A 91 17.31 9.73 -3.57
C SER A 91 17.97 10.28 -4.85
N SER A 92 18.30 9.43 -5.83
CA SER A 92 19.11 9.82 -6.97
C SER A 92 18.28 10.28 -8.17
N GLY A 93 18.07 11.58 -8.27
CA GLY A 93 17.55 12.29 -9.45
C GLY A 93 17.40 13.78 -9.14
N SER A 94 17.45 14.65 -10.15
CA SER A 94 17.44 16.14 -10.06
C SER A 94 16.23 16.79 -9.38
N LYS A 95 15.40 15.99 -8.70
CA LYS A 95 14.40 16.38 -7.71
C LYS A 95 14.72 15.62 -6.43
N GLN A 96 15.58 16.24 -5.64
CA GLN A 96 15.83 15.93 -4.24
C GLN A 96 14.51 16.02 -3.46
N THR A 97 13.62 15.01 -3.43
CA THR A 97 12.37 15.19 -2.67
C THR A 97 11.71 13.99 -2.00
N ALA A 98 11.74 12.72 -2.44
CA ALA A 98 10.84 11.74 -1.76
C ALA A 98 11.34 11.22 -0.39
N VAL A 99 12.63 10.93 -0.23
CA VAL A 99 13.20 10.49 1.06
C VAL A 99 13.45 11.67 2.00
N ASP A 100 13.81 12.82 1.44
CA ASP A 100 13.92 14.06 2.20
C ASP A 100 12.54 14.54 2.67
N GLU A 101 11.48 14.44 1.85
CA GLU A 101 10.10 14.66 2.31
C GLU A 101 9.74 13.72 3.47
N LEU A 102 10.10 12.43 3.40
CA LEU A 102 9.88 11.49 4.52
C LEU A 102 10.65 11.90 5.79
N ASN A 103 11.86 12.45 5.63
CA ASN A 103 12.70 12.93 6.72
C ASN A 103 12.33 14.34 7.20
N ASP A 104 11.62 15.15 6.41
CA ASP A 104 11.18 16.49 6.80
C ASP A 104 10.06 16.43 7.86
N PHE A 105 9.27 15.34 7.87
CA PHE A 105 8.34 15.03 8.95
C PHE A 105 9.02 14.41 10.18
N ALA A 106 10.34 14.16 10.11
CA ALA A 106 11.06 13.45 11.15
C ALA A 106 11.48 14.41 12.29
N GLU A 107 10.72 14.43 13.39
CA GLU A 107 11.17 15.04 14.66
C GLU A 107 12.38 14.28 15.26
N ASN A 108 13.07 14.86 16.25
CA ASN A 108 14.34 14.33 16.78
C ASN A 108 14.31 12.85 17.23
N ASP A 109 13.14 12.29 17.57
CA ASP A 109 12.95 10.89 18.00
C ASP A 109 12.39 9.96 16.91
N THR A 110 12.24 10.45 15.67
CA THR A 110 11.73 9.64 14.56
C THR A 110 12.87 9.05 13.71
N PRO A 111 12.67 7.85 13.14
CA PRO A 111 13.70 7.20 12.34
C PRO A 111 14.01 8.02 11.09
N ARG A 112 15.27 8.41 10.94
CA ARG A 112 15.76 9.02 9.70
C ARG A 112 16.08 7.92 8.69
N PHE A 113 15.39 7.95 7.57
CA PHE A 113 15.57 6.97 6.52
C PHE A 113 16.78 7.33 5.66
N ASN A 114 17.68 6.35 5.49
CA ASN A 114 18.82 6.47 4.60
C ASN A 114 18.56 5.60 3.37
N SER A 115 18.28 6.23 2.23
CA SER A 115 18.02 5.55 0.96
C SER A 115 19.17 4.67 0.46
N CYS A 116 20.38 4.85 0.97
CA CYS A 116 21.54 4.03 0.63
C CYS A 116 21.67 2.77 1.50
N ALA A 117 20.97 2.71 2.63
CA ALA A 117 21.03 1.59 3.58
C ALA A 117 19.67 0.92 3.82
N TRP A 118 18.58 1.49 3.32
CA TRP A 118 17.22 1.04 3.53
C TRP A 118 16.50 0.87 2.19
N TYR A 119 15.64 -0.12 2.11
CA TYR A 119 14.71 -0.34 1.04
C TYR A 119 13.40 0.38 1.33
N ILE A 120 12.99 1.26 0.42
CA ILE A 120 11.78 2.08 0.55
C ILE A 120 10.93 1.86 -0.71
N PHE A 121 9.69 1.42 -0.53
CA PHE A 121 8.76 1.17 -1.62
C PHE A 121 7.41 1.82 -1.33
N GLU A 122 6.83 2.50 -2.33
CA GLU A 122 5.49 3.06 -2.24
C GLU A 122 4.43 1.95 -2.42
N LEU A 123 3.63 1.74 -1.37
CA LEU A 123 2.51 0.80 -1.36
C LEU A 123 1.21 1.46 -1.85
N ASP A 124 0.96 2.71 -1.45
CA ASP A 124 -0.22 3.49 -1.84
C ASP A 124 0.19 4.94 -2.09
N PRO A 125 -0.05 5.50 -3.30
CA PRO A 125 0.17 6.92 -3.58
C PRO A 125 -0.92 7.84 -2.99
N CYS A 126 -1.94 7.28 -2.32
CA CYS A 126 -3.07 8.00 -1.69
C CYS A 126 -3.66 9.12 -2.57
N ASP A 127 -3.81 8.84 -3.87
CA ASP A 127 -4.30 9.78 -4.90
C ASP A 127 -3.56 11.14 -4.91
N GLY A 128 -2.27 11.14 -4.53
CA GLY A 128 -1.38 12.31 -4.52
C GLY A 128 -1.48 13.18 -3.26
N GLN A 129 -2.35 12.83 -2.30
CA GLN A 129 -2.54 13.58 -1.05
C GLN A 129 -1.62 13.13 0.09
N GLY A 130 -0.90 12.03 -0.11
CA GLY A 130 0.00 11.42 0.85
C GLY A 130 0.64 10.18 0.25
N ARG A 131 1.36 9.40 1.06
CA ARG A 131 1.92 8.11 0.64
C ARG A 131 1.93 7.14 1.80
N VAL A 132 1.72 5.86 1.50
CA VAL A 132 2.04 4.76 2.41
C VAL A 132 3.25 4.04 1.85
N CYS A 133 4.32 3.95 2.65
CA CYS A 133 5.57 3.35 2.24
C CYS A 133 5.91 2.12 3.08
N LEU A 134 6.41 1.08 2.44
CA LEU A 134 7.15 0.00 3.06
C LEU A 134 8.59 0.44 3.25
N VAL A 135 9.11 0.33 4.46
CA VAL A 135 10.49 0.69 4.80
C VAL A 135 11.11 -0.44 5.60
N TYR A 136 12.22 -1.01 5.10
CA TYR A 136 12.95 -2.08 5.78
C TYR A 136 14.43 -2.01 5.43
N SER A 137 15.28 -2.53 6.32
CA SER A 137 16.70 -2.72 6.02
C SER A 137 16.92 -4.09 5.36
N PRO A 138 18.03 -4.28 4.62
CA PRO A 138 18.50 -5.60 4.24
C PRO A 138 18.66 -6.53 5.45
#